data_AF-A0A109LUB3-F1
#
_entry.id   AF-A0A109LUB3-F1
#
_cell.length_a   1.000
_cell.length_b   1.000
_cell.length_c   1.000
_cell.angle_alpha   90.00
_cell.angle_beta   90.00
_cell.angle_gamma   90.00
#
_symmetry.space_group_name_H-M   'P 1'
#
loop_
_entity.id
_entity.type
_entity.pdbx_description
1 polymer ?
#
loop_
_entity_poly.entity_id
_entity_poly.type
_entity_poly.pdbx_seq_one_letter_code
_entity_poly.pdbx_strand_id
1 'polypeptide(L)'
;MELLFKREQTTGSVGRVNFKLWGKLEVTQDEQALIRRYRFDESILIGADDRHLLRGAVRLGAIVFVIAALLLTYLSSSGITGLVGGLAVGAGAGYWHMNEKRETIFVKDLLHGRHFTCESVIELAKKEAWLEGACEMFRQVMESAKHWDGVERHTIEPLPKELAREMILRAF
;
A
#
# COMPACT_ATOMS: atom_id res chain seq x y z
N MET A 1 0.69 13.77 -16.08
CA MET A 1 -0.04 12.99 -15.06
C MET A 1 -1.40 13.59 -14.73
N GLU A 2 -2.44 12.78 -14.83
CA GLU A 2 -3.83 13.11 -14.46
C GLU A 2 -4.37 12.04 -13.50
N LEU A 3 -5.19 12.45 -12.52
CA LEU A 3 -5.81 11.54 -11.56
C LEU A 3 -7.30 11.46 -11.85
N LEU A 4 -7.78 10.26 -12.17
CA LEU A 4 -9.18 10.00 -12.47
C LEU A 4 -9.87 9.41 -11.25
N PHE A 5 -11.00 10.02 -10.86
CA PHE A 5 -11.89 9.49 -9.84
C PHE A 5 -13.25 9.14 -10.43
N LYS A 6 -13.77 7.97 -10.04
CA LYS A 6 -15.15 7.59 -10.29
C LYS A 6 -15.79 7.18 -8.97
N ARG A 7 -16.85 7.91 -8.58
CA ARG A 7 -17.62 7.68 -7.36
C ARG A 7 -18.81 6.78 -7.71
N GLU A 8 -18.94 5.65 -7.04
CA GLU A 8 -20.01 4.70 -7.24
C GLU A 8 -20.74 4.44 -5.92
N GLN A 9 -22.06 4.30 -5.99
CA GLN A 9 -22.89 3.93 -4.84
C GLN A 9 -23.41 2.52 -5.09
N THR A 10 -23.12 1.59 -4.17
CA THR A 10 -23.64 0.22 -4.24
C THR A 10 -24.55 -0.03 -3.04
N THR A 11 -25.77 -0.51 -3.30
CA THR A 11 -26.69 -0.96 -2.26
C THR A 11 -26.15 -2.25 -1.65
N GLY A 12 -25.77 -2.23 -0.37
CA GLY A 12 -25.27 -3.42 0.33
C GLY A 12 -26.37 -4.40 0.70
N SER A 13 -25.98 -5.64 1.02
CA SER A 13 -26.88 -6.77 1.31
C SER A 13 -27.74 -6.62 2.57
N VAL A 14 -27.54 -5.58 3.40
CA VAL A 14 -28.25 -5.37 4.67
C VAL A 14 -28.55 -3.87 4.87
N GLY A 15 -29.27 -3.24 3.93
CA GLY A 15 -29.79 -1.86 4.06
C GLY A 15 -28.76 -0.73 4.20
N ARG A 16 -27.47 -1.06 4.32
CA ARG A 16 -26.36 -0.12 4.35
C ARG A 16 -25.91 0.20 2.93
N VAL A 17 -25.81 1.49 2.64
CA VAL A 17 -25.20 1.99 1.41
C VAL A 17 -23.69 1.88 1.56
N ASN A 18 -23.04 1.16 0.66
CA ASN A 18 -21.58 1.15 0.56
C ASN A 18 -21.16 2.10 -0.56
N PHE A 19 -20.18 2.94 -0.29
CA PHE A 19 -19.62 3.83 -1.28
C PHE A 19 -18.34 3.21 -1.83
N LYS A 20 -18.18 3.24 -3.15
CA LYS A 20 -16.96 2.80 -3.83
C LYS A 20 -16.33 3.99 -4.52
N LEU A 21 -15.04 4.20 -4.27
CA LEU A 21 -14.22 5.17 -4.98
C LEU A 21 -13.26 4.40 -5.89
N TRP A 22 -13.37 4.57 -7.19
CA TRP A 22 -12.37 4.09 -8.13
C TRP A 22 -11.39 5.22 -8.43
N GLY A 23 -10.09 4.96 -8.25
CA GLY A 23 -9.02 5.89 -8.58
C GLY A 23 -8.07 5.27 -9.60
N LYS A 24 -7.72 6.02 -10.64
CA LYS A 24 -6.71 5.62 -11.63
C LYS A 24 -5.78 6.79 -11.95
N LEU A 25 -4.49 6.51 -12.02
CA LEU A 25 -3.47 7.47 -12.41
C LEU A 25 -3.16 7.29 -13.90
N GLU A 26 -3.39 8.34 -14.70
CA GLU A 26 -3.00 8.38 -16.10
C GLU A 26 -1.69 9.16 -16.25
N VAL A 27 -0.68 8.46 -16.75
CA VAL A 27 0.68 8.97 -16.93
C VAL A 27 1.02 8.99 -18.40
N THR A 28 1.82 9.98 -18.81
CA THR A 28 2.35 10.02 -20.18
C THR A 28 3.42 8.95 -20.39
N GLN A 29 3.80 8.69 -21.64
CA GLN A 29 4.81 7.67 -21.95
C GLN A 29 6.18 7.97 -21.31
N ASP A 30 6.56 9.25 -21.24
CA ASP A 30 7.80 9.70 -20.61
C ASP A 30 7.76 9.51 -19.08
N GLU A 31 6.64 9.85 -18.46
CA GLU A 31 6.39 9.62 -17.03
C GLU A 31 6.43 8.11 -16.70
N GLN A 32 5.85 7.27 -17.56
CA GLN A 32 5.87 5.81 -17.41
C GLN A 32 7.30 5.23 -17.50
N ALA A 33 8.16 5.81 -18.35
CA ALA A 33 9.56 5.42 -18.45
C ALA A 33 10.34 5.78 -17.18
N LEU A 34 10.09 6.96 -16.60
CA LEU A 34 10.67 7.37 -15.31
C LEU A 34 10.25 6.45 -14.17
N ILE A 35 8.96 6.09 -14.11
CA ILE A 35 8.43 5.17 -13.10
C ILE A 35 9.16 3.83 -13.15
N ARG A 36 9.37 3.27 -14.35
CA ARG A 36 10.11 2.02 -14.53
C ARG A 36 11.60 2.16 -14.21
N ARG A 37 12.23 3.27 -14.62
CA ARG A 37 13.66 3.54 -14.39
C ARG A 37 13.99 3.59 -12.90
N TYR A 38 13.15 4.24 -12.10
CA TYR A 38 13.37 4.43 -10.66
C TYR A 38 12.58 3.45 -9.78
N ARG A 39 11.90 2.46 -10.38
CA ARG A 39 11.05 1.48 -9.67
C ARG A 39 10.02 2.12 -8.73
N PHE A 40 9.45 3.24 -9.17
CA PHE A 40 8.37 3.91 -8.41
C PHE A 40 7.09 3.08 -8.37
N ASP A 41 6.96 2.03 -9.19
CA ASP A 41 5.82 1.11 -9.16
C ASP A 41 5.66 0.38 -7.81
N GLU A 42 6.77 0.12 -7.10
CA GLU A 42 6.80 -0.50 -5.78
C GLU A 42 6.75 0.51 -4.63
N SER A 43 6.79 1.82 -4.92
CA SER A 43 6.75 2.82 -3.87
C SER A 43 5.37 2.90 -3.24
N ILE A 44 5.37 3.09 -1.92
CA ILE A 44 4.17 3.25 -1.12
C ILE A 44 3.78 4.73 -1.22
N LEU A 45 2.65 5.02 -1.86
CA LEU A 45 2.07 6.38 -1.89
C LEU A 45 1.42 6.72 -0.55
N ILE A 46 0.70 5.75 0.00
CA ILE A 46 -0.03 5.89 1.26
C ILE A 46 0.31 4.68 2.13
N GLY A 47 1.05 4.93 3.20
CA GLY A 47 1.36 3.94 4.22
C GLY A 47 0.29 3.96 5.30
N ALA A 48 -0.47 2.87 5.43
CA ALA A 48 -1.39 2.66 6.54
C ALA A 48 -0.79 1.68 7.56
N ASP A 49 -1.11 1.83 8.84
CA ASP A 49 -0.64 0.90 9.87
C ASP A 49 -1.43 -0.42 9.80
N ASP A 50 -0.97 -1.33 8.93
CA ASP A 50 -1.62 -2.62 8.67
C ASP A 50 -1.52 -3.62 9.85
N ARG A 51 -0.97 -3.23 11.02
CA ARG A 51 -0.82 -4.12 12.19
C ARG A 51 -2.13 -4.74 12.65
N HIS A 52 -3.22 -3.98 12.63
CA HIS A 52 -4.53 -4.48 13.04
C HIS A 52 -5.07 -5.51 12.03
N LEU A 53 -4.84 -5.28 10.74
CA LEU A 53 -5.20 -6.19 9.65
C LEU A 53 -4.40 -7.49 9.71
N LEU A 54 -3.11 -7.42 10.03
CA LEU A 54 -2.26 -8.60 10.20
C LEU A 54 -2.75 -9.48 11.35
N ARG A 55 -3.15 -8.91 12.49
CA ARG A 55 -3.78 -9.68 13.59
C ARG A 55 -5.09 -10.32 13.16
N GLY A 56 -5.92 -9.61 12.38
CA GLY A 56 -7.17 -10.13 11.83
C GLY A 56 -6.94 -11.31 10.88
N ALA A 57 -5.99 -11.17 9.97
CA ALA A 57 -5.61 -12.20 9.01
C ALA A 57 -5.02 -13.44 9.70
N VAL A 58 -4.18 -13.26 10.72
CA VAL A 58 -3.64 -14.38 11.51
C VAL A 58 -4.76 -15.12 12.24
N ARG A 59 -5.72 -14.40 12.85
CA ARG A 59 -6.88 -15.03 13.52
C ARG A 59 -7.74 -15.80 12.52
N LEU A 60 -8.08 -15.21 11.38
CA LEU A 60 -8.89 -15.86 10.36
C LEU A 60 -8.16 -17.07 9.77
N GLY A 61 -6.87 -16.91 9.42
CA GLY A 61 -6.04 -17.99 8.91
C GLY A 61 -5.90 -19.14 9.90
N ALA A 62 -5.78 -18.86 11.21
CA ALA A 62 -5.75 -19.88 12.25
C ALA A 62 -7.10 -20.62 12.39
N ILE A 63 -8.23 -19.92 12.34
CA ILE A 63 -9.56 -20.54 12.39
C ILE A 63 -9.76 -21.46 11.17
N VAL A 64 -9.45 -20.96 9.98
CA VAL A 64 -9.57 -21.73 8.73
C VAL A 64 -8.61 -22.93 8.74
N PHE A 65 -7.39 -22.75 9.25
CA PHE A 65 -6.42 -23.84 9.44
C PHE A 65 -7.00 -24.96 10.30
N VAL A 66 -7.55 -24.64 11.48
CA VAL A 66 -8.09 -25.66 12.40
C VAL A 66 -9.26 -26.42 11.76
N ILE A 67 -10.19 -25.70 11.13
CA ILE A 67 -11.35 -26.31 10.48
C ILE A 67 -10.91 -27.20 9.31
N ALA A 68 -10.04 -26.68 8.43
CA ALA A 68 -9.55 -27.42 7.28
C ALA A 68 -8.71 -28.64 7.70
N ALA A 69 -7.85 -28.50 8.71
CA ALA A 69 -7.03 -29.60 9.21
C ALA A 69 -7.88 -30.72 9.81
N LEU A 70 -8.91 -30.40 10.60
CA LEU A 70 -9.84 -31.40 11.14
C LEU A 70 -10.64 -32.10 10.04
N LEU A 71 -11.19 -31.32 9.10
CA LEU A 71 -11.98 -31.86 7.99
C LEU A 71 -11.14 -32.76 7.07
N LEU A 72 -9.94 -32.33 6.68
CA LEU A 72 -9.05 -33.10 5.81
C LEU A 72 -8.49 -34.32 6.52
N THR A 73 -8.19 -34.25 7.82
CA THR A 73 -7.78 -35.43 8.61
C THR A 73 -8.90 -36.46 8.65
N TYR A 74 -10.15 -36.02 8.86
CA TYR A 74 -11.31 -36.90 8.86
C TYR A 74 -11.53 -37.57 7.49
N LEU A 75 -11.40 -36.80 6.40
CA LEU A 75 -11.67 -37.30 5.05
C LEU A 75 -10.57 -38.23 4.52
N SER A 76 -9.30 -37.92 4.80
CA SER A 76 -8.14 -38.62 4.22
C SER A 76 -7.54 -39.69 5.12
N SER A 77 -8.11 -39.90 6.32
CA SER A 77 -7.64 -40.84 7.36
C SER A 77 -6.15 -40.76 7.71
N SER A 78 -5.48 -39.68 7.29
CA SER A 78 -4.05 -39.45 7.44
C SER A 78 -3.81 -38.07 8.05
N GLY A 79 -3.31 -38.06 9.29
CA GLY A 79 -3.11 -36.82 10.05
C GLY A 79 -2.10 -35.86 9.42
N ILE A 80 -1.12 -36.39 8.69
CA ILE A 80 -0.10 -35.58 8.00
C ILE A 80 -0.74 -34.77 6.86
N THR A 81 -1.60 -35.40 6.06
CA THR A 81 -2.28 -34.77 4.93
C THR A 81 -3.23 -33.68 5.41
N GLY A 82 -3.92 -33.90 6.55
CA GLY A 82 -4.75 -32.90 7.19
C GLY A 82 -3.96 -31.69 7.68
N LEU A 83 -2.81 -31.88 8.33
CA LEU A 83 -1.97 -30.78 8.80
C LEU A 83 -1.39 -29.95 7.64
N VAL A 84 -0.84 -30.60 6.62
CA VAL A 84 -0.24 -29.90 5.46
C VAL A 84 -1.31 -29.18 4.65
N GLY A 85 -2.43 -29.86 4.36
CA GLY A 85 -3.54 -29.26 3.62
C GLY A 85 -4.21 -28.13 4.40
N GLY A 86 -4.37 -28.28 5.72
CA GLY A 86 -4.86 -27.23 6.59
C GLY A 86 -3.95 -25.99 6.56
N LEU A 87 -2.63 -26.19 6.63
CA LEU A 87 -1.65 -25.09 6.57
C LEU A 87 -1.74 -24.32 5.26
N ALA A 88 -1.82 -25.04 4.13
CA ALA A 88 -1.95 -24.42 2.82
C ALA A 88 -3.23 -23.57 2.70
N VAL A 89 -4.37 -24.11 3.14
CA VAL A 89 -5.66 -23.40 3.09
C VAL A 89 -5.69 -22.22 4.07
N GLY A 90 -5.19 -22.40 5.29
CA GLY A 90 -5.11 -21.33 6.30
C GLY A 90 -4.21 -20.18 5.88
N ALA A 91 -3.04 -20.48 5.32
CA ALA A 91 -2.14 -19.47 4.77
C ALA A 91 -2.76 -18.75 3.57
N GLY A 92 -3.43 -19.49 2.66
CA GLY A 92 -4.14 -18.92 1.52
C GLY A 92 -5.28 -17.97 1.94
N ALA A 93 -6.09 -18.37 2.92
CA ALA A 93 -7.17 -17.54 3.45
C ALA A 93 -6.65 -16.29 4.18
N GLY A 94 -5.58 -16.42 4.96
CA GLY A 94 -4.91 -15.28 5.60
C GLY A 94 -4.34 -14.30 4.57
N TYR A 95 -3.67 -14.81 3.53
CA TYR A 95 -3.14 -13.98 2.44
C TYR A 95 -4.25 -13.27 1.67
N TRP A 96 -5.34 -13.95 1.33
CA TRP A 96 -6.50 -13.35 0.67
C TRP A 96 -7.14 -12.25 1.52
N HIS A 97 -7.31 -12.50 2.83
CA HIS A 97 -7.86 -11.49 3.74
C HIS A 97 -6.98 -10.25 3.84
N MET A 98 -5.66 -10.42 3.92
CA MET A 98 -4.74 -9.29 3.86
C MET A 98 -4.90 -8.56 2.54
N ASN A 99 -4.86 -9.28 1.40
CA ASN A 99 -4.87 -8.66 0.09
C ASN A 99 -6.13 -7.82 -0.18
N GLU A 100 -7.30 -8.32 0.21
CA GLU A 100 -8.57 -7.62 0.02
C GLU A 100 -8.69 -6.35 0.87
N LYS A 101 -8.09 -6.36 2.08
CA LYS A 101 -8.23 -5.28 3.07
C LYS A 101 -7.02 -4.38 3.24
N ARG A 102 -5.97 -4.53 2.41
CA ARG A 102 -4.77 -3.67 2.47
C ARG A 102 -5.20 -2.20 2.38
N GLU A 103 -4.86 -1.40 3.37
CA GLU A 103 -5.07 0.05 3.30
C GLU A 103 -3.86 0.76 2.69
N THR A 104 -2.70 0.09 2.66
CA THR A 104 -1.51 0.55 1.95
C THR A 104 -1.75 0.59 0.43
N ILE A 105 -1.42 1.72 -0.19
CA ILE A 105 -1.63 1.97 -1.62
C ILE A 105 -0.28 2.13 -2.31
N PHE A 106 -0.01 1.26 -3.27
CA PHE A 106 1.18 1.34 -4.12
C PHE A 106 0.89 2.12 -5.40
N VAL A 107 1.92 2.71 -6.00
CA VAL A 107 1.79 3.39 -7.30
C VAL A 107 1.25 2.44 -8.37
N LYS A 108 1.72 1.18 -8.40
CA LYS A 108 1.21 0.17 -9.34
C LYS A 108 -0.30 -0.06 -9.23
N ASP A 109 -0.88 0.07 -8.04
CA ASP A 109 -2.31 -0.15 -7.84
C ASP A 109 -3.13 0.97 -8.51
N LEU A 110 -2.63 2.21 -8.44
CA LEU A 110 -3.28 3.34 -9.10
C LEU A 110 -3.05 3.36 -10.61
N LEU A 111 -1.91 2.85 -11.11
CA LEU A 111 -1.65 2.74 -12.56
C LEU A 111 -2.65 1.80 -13.25
N HIS A 112 -3.02 0.69 -12.62
CA HIS A 112 -4.01 -0.25 -13.14
C HIS A 112 -5.46 0.15 -12.81
N GLY A 113 -5.63 1.06 -11.85
CA GLY A 113 -6.93 1.45 -11.30
C GLY A 113 -7.32 0.56 -10.13
N ARG A 114 -7.72 1.19 -9.01
CA ARG A 114 -8.10 0.48 -7.78
C ARG A 114 -9.43 0.97 -7.26
N HIS A 115 -10.26 0.04 -6.80
CA HIS A 115 -11.50 0.34 -6.08
C HIS A 115 -11.24 0.37 -4.57
N PHE A 116 -11.76 1.42 -3.93
CA PHE A 116 -11.74 1.62 -2.49
C PHE A 116 -13.16 1.55 -1.97
N THR A 117 -13.45 0.59 -1.10
CA THR A 117 -14.71 0.56 -0.36
C THR A 117 -14.63 1.54 0.81
N CYS A 118 -15.65 2.37 0.96
CA CYS A 118 -15.80 3.36 2.03
C CYS A 118 -17.15 3.15 2.72
N GLU A 119 -17.16 3.20 4.05
CA GLU A 119 -18.37 3.00 4.84
C GLU A 119 -19.24 4.26 4.89
N SER A 120 -18.64 5.42 4.64
CA SER A 120 -19.34 6.71 4.68
C SER A 120 -18.89 7.66 3.56
N VAL A 121 -19.75 8.64 3.24
CA VAL A 121 -19.43 9.72 2.29
C VAL A 121 -18.26 10.58 2.77
N ILE A 122 -18.18 10.83 4.09
CA ILE A 122 -17.09 11.59 4.69
C ILE A 122 -15.76 10.86 4.49
N GLU A 123 -15.74 9.54 4.69
CA GLU A 123 -14.56 8.72 4.44
C GLU A 123 -14.17 8.72 2.96
N LEU A 124 -15.16 8.69 2.04
CA LEU A 124 -14.90 8.81 0.60
C LEU A 124 -14.22 10.14 0.28
N ALA A 125 -14.78 11.27 0.74
CA ALA A 125 -14.22 12.60 0.50
C ALA A 125 -12.83 12.75 1.12
N LYS A 126 -12.61 12.18 2.32
CA LYS A 126 -11.31 12.15 2.97
C LYS A 126 -10.28 11.34 2.16
N LYS A 127 -10.65 10.17 1.64
CA LYS A 127 -9.78 9.36 0.78
C LYS A 127 -9.47 10.04 -0.54
N GLU A 128 -10.44 10.73 -1.13
CA GLU A 128 -10.25 11.50 -2.36
C GLU A 128 -9.22 12.61 -2.16
N ALA A 129 -9.41 13.49 -1.17
CA ALA A 129 -8.48 14.57 -0.85
C ALA A 129 -7.09 14.06 -0.48
N TRP A 130 -7.01 12.91 0.21
CA TRP A 130 -5.73 12.33 0.59
C TRP A 130 -4.97 11.73 -0.61
N LEU A 131 -5.68 11.07 -1.52
CA LEU A 131 -5.12 10.55 -2.77
C LEU A 131 -4.64 11.68 -3.68
N GLU A 132 -5.39 12.77 -3.76
CA GLU A 132 -5.00 13.98 -4.48
C GLU A 132 -3.67 14.52 -3.94
N GLY A 133 -3.57 14.79 -2.64
CA GLY A 133 -2.33 15.29 -2.03
C GLY A 133 -1.14 14.34 -2.16
N ALA A 134 -1.35 13.02 -2.06
CA ALA A 134 -0.29 12.03 -2.28
C ALA A 134 0.20 12.03 -3.74
N CYS A 135 -0.73 12.16 -4.71
CA CYS A 135 -0.37 12.25 -6.12
C CYS A 135 0.32 13.58 -6.46
N GLU A 136 -0.08 14.69 -5.85
CA GLU A 136 0.64 15.96 -6.01
C GLU A 136 2.09 15.86 -5.54
N MET A 137 2.33 15.30 -4.35
CA MET A 137 3.69 15.05 -3.87
C MET A 137 4.46 14.12 -4.81
N PHE A 138 3.84 13.03 -5.26
CA PHE A 138 4.45 12.10 -6.19
C PHE A 138 4.86 12.77 -7.50
N ARG A 139 4.02 13.67 -8.03
CA ARG A 139 4.36 14.47 -9.22
C ARG A 139 5.59 15.32 -8.99
N GLN A 140 5.71 15.99 -7.84
CA GLN A 140 6.91 16.77 -7.52
C GLN A 140 8.16 15.91 -7.42
N VAL A 141 8.06 14.71 -6.83
CA VAL A 141 9.17 13.74 -6.79
C VAL A 141 9.56 13.31 -8.20
N MET A 142 8.59 13.04 -9.08
CA MET A 142 8.88 12.68 -10.48
C MET A 142 9.56 13.82 -11.25
N GLU A 143 9.15 15.07 -11.05
CA GLU A 143 9.80 16.23 -11.66
C GLU A 143 11.22 16.44 -11.13
N SER A 144 11.45 16.23 -9.82
CA SER A 144 12.79 16.23 -9.24
C SER A 144 13.66 15.10 -9.82
N ALA A 145 13.10 13.89 -9.97
CA ALA A 145 13.81 12.72 -10.48
C ALA A 145 14.29 12.86 -11.93
N LYS A 146 13.71 13.76 -12.73
CA LYS A 146 14.23 14.13 -14.06
C LYS A 146 15.61 14.79 -13.98
N HIS A 147 15.93 15.43 -12.86
CA HIS A 147 17.16 16.21 -12.67
C HIS A 147 18.20 15.49 -11.80
N TRP A 148 17.92 14.31 -11.26
CA TRP A 148 18.81 13.60 -10.33
C TRP A 148 20.14 13.13 -10.92
N ASP A 149 20.26 12.95 -12.23
CA ASP A 149 21.54 12.65 -12.87
C ASP A 149 22.47 13.89 -12.94
N GLY A 150 22.00 15.07 -12.51
CA GLY A 150 22.77 16.30 -12.43
C GLY A 150 23.75 16.31 -11.26
N VAL A 151 24.95 16.84 -11.48
CA VAL A 151 25.92 17.08 -10.40
C VAL A 151 25.64 18.44 -9.77
N GLU A 152 25.02 18.45 -8.59
CA GLU A 152 24.91 19.67 -7.78
C GLU A 152 26.21 19.91 -6.99
N ARG A 153 26.84 21.07 -7.24
CA ARG A 153 28.01 21.50 -6.46
C ARG A 153 27.53 22.30 -5.25
N HIS A 154 27.50 21.64 -4.09
CA HIS A 154 27.31 22.31 -2.81
C HIS A 154 28.67 22.76 -2.28
N THR A 155 28.96 24.05 -2.36
CA THR A 155 30.18 24.62 -1.78
C THR A 155 30.03 24.65 -0.26
N ILE A 156 30.74 23.76 0.43
CA ILE A 156 30.79 23.77 1.90
C ILE A 156 31.72 24.90 2.32
N GLU A 157 31.15 26.01 2.79
CA GLU A 157 31.94 27.10 3.35
C GLU A 157 32.58 26.65 4.67
N PRO A 158 33.87 26.96 4.89
CA PRO A 158 34.55 26.60 6.12
C PRO A 158 33.92 27.35 7.29
N LEU A 159 33.40 26.59 8.26
CA LEU A 159 32.88 27.16 9.51
C LEU A 159 33.99 27.86 10.31
N PRO A 160 33.66 28.95 11.05
CA PRO A 160 34.56 29.54 12.03
C PRO A 160 35.05 28.49 13.04
N LYS A 161 36.30 28.63 13.49
CA LYS A 161 37.02 27.64 14.30
C LYS A 161 36.28 27.21 15.57
N GLU A 162 35.50 28.12 16.16
CA GLU A 162 34.69 27.90 17.37
C GLU A 162 33.46 27.03 17.09
N LEU A 163 32.70 27.37 16.03
CA LEU A 163 31.52 26.61 15.57
C LEU A 163 31.91 25.22 15.01
N ALA A 164 33.06 25.13 14.34
CA ALA A 164 33.59 23.84 13.88
C ALA A 164 33.93 22.91 15.06
N ARG A 165 34.52 23.45 16.13
CA ARG A 165 34.83 22.68 17.35
C ARG A 165 33.56 22.20 18.05
N GLU A 166 32.53 23.06 18.12
CA GLU A 166 31.24 22.70 18.71
C GLU A 166 30.49 21.65 17.89
N MET A 167 30.49 21.75 16.55
CA MET A 167 29.92 20.70 15.68
C MET A 167 30.65 19.36 15.83
N ILE A 168 31.98 19.36 15.89
CA ILE A 168 32.77 18.13 16.07
C ILE A 168 32.44 17.49 17.43
N LEU A 169 32.34 18.27 18.51
CA LEU A 169 32.00 17.78 19.84
C LEU A 169 30.56 17.26 19.96
N ARG A 170 29.67 17.66 19.05
CA ARG A 170 28.25 17.25 19.02
C ARG A 170 27.99 16.06 18.10
N ALA A 171 28.91 15.77 17.18
CA ALA A 171 28.83 14.67 16.23
C ALA A 171 29.44 13.36 16.77
N PHE A 172 30.26 13.43 17.82
CA PHE A 172 30.76 12.30 18.60
C PHE A 172 30.00 12.19 19.93
#